data_AF-A0A452GWG6-F1
#
_entry.id   AF-A0A452GWG6-F1
#
_cell.length_a   1.000
_cell.length_b   1.000
_cell.length_c   1.000
_cell.angle_alpha   90.00
_cell.angle_beta   90.00
_cell.angle_gamma   90.00
#
_symmetry.space_group_name_H-M   'P 1'
#
loop_
_entity.id
_entity.type
_entity.pdbx_description
1 polymer ?
#
loop_
_entity_poly.entity_id
_entity_poly.type
_entity_poly.pdbx_seq_one_letter_code
_entity_poly.pdbx_strand_id
1 'polypeptide(L)'
;MITEADISFNLIQTERPNHARELVKGINVAEWDGIVAVSGDGLLYEVLNGLMERPDWEQAIKMPVGILPSGSGNALAGAINCNAGLEQVLGLELLLNCALLLCHAAVTPLDLVAVTTASGARCFSCLSVAWGFISDVDIESEKYRHMGAARFTLGTLVRLASMHTYRGRLSYLPAADATAHRPISRSITVAPNGRLPLQRLPLHRALSDMGLCEERHAFWGAEPAPVPCPSPGSPPPSSASILPPPSFSFEPGPGELPAGGAGKARVGGPPDELLVPLGQPVPGSWVTVEDDFVLVLAIYQSHLGADLFAAPFARFDDGLIHLCFIKAGISRAALVRLFLAMEKGSHFEQECPHLVHVPVRAFRLEPLTRKGILTVDGERVEYGPIQGQVHRGLARLITGVDRLKIATG
;
A
#
# COMPACT_ATOMS: atom_id res chain seq x y z
N MET A 1 2.85 21.11 -11.72
CA MET A 1 3.38 19.79 -12.11
C MET A 1 2.48 19.13 -13.15
N ILE A 2 1.34 18.52 -12.80
CA ILE A 2 0.49 17.78 -13.77
C ILE A 2 0.13 18.60 -15.01
N THR A 3 -0.40 19.82 -14.82
CA THR A 3 -0.72 20.76 -15.93
C THR A 3 0.52 21.26 -16.68
N GLU A 4 1.69 21.32 -16.03
CA GLU A 4 2.95 21.74 -16.66
C GLU A 4 3.57 20.61 -17.51
N ALA A 5 3.18 19.35 -17.22
CA ALA A 5 3.51 18.18 -18.02
C ALA A 5 2.50 17.91 -19.15
N ASP A 6 1.59 18.85 -19.43
CA ASP A 6 0.51 18.77 -20.43
C ASP A 6 -0.45 17.57 -20.22
N ILE A 7 -0.55 17.08 -18.98
CA ILE A 7 -1.47 16.00 -18.62
C ILE A 7 -2.85 16.59 -18.32
N SER A 8 -3.79 16.35 -19.23
CA SER A 8 -5.21 16.62 -19.01
C SER A 8 -5.79 15.64 -17.97
N PHE A 9 -6.57 16.15 -17.01
CA PHE A 9 -7.18 15.33 -15.97
C PHE A 9 -8.61 15.80 -15.65
N ASN A 10 -9.42 14.87 -15.14
CA ASN A 10 -10.69 15.17 -14.50
C ASN A 10 -10.60 14.81 -13.01
N LEU A 11 -10.96 15.72 -12.12
CA LEU A 11 -10.92 15.50 -10.68
C LEU A 11 -12.29 15.05 -10.18
N ILE A 12 -12.39 13.78 -9.78
CA ILE A 12 -13.60 13.22 -9.18
C ILE A 12 -13.38 13.08 -7.67
N GLN A 13 -14.17 13.79 -6.87
CA GLN A 13 -14.11 13.72 -5.41
C GLN A 13 -14.96 12.55 -4.89
N THR A 14 -14.32 11.64 -4.17
CA THR A 14 -15.00 10.51 -3.52
C THR A 14 -15.48 10.88 -2.12
N GLU A 15 -16.75 10.61 -1.83
CA GLU A 15 -17.44 11.11 -0.63
C GLU A 15 -17.58 10.09 0.52
N ARG A 16 -17.44 8.79 0.23
CA ARG A 16 -17.72 7.69 1.18
C ARG A 16 -16.95 6.43 0.80
N PRO A 17 -16.81 5.45 1.70
CA PRO A 17 -16.27 4.13 1.38
C PRO A 17 -17.01 3.45 0.22
N ASN A 18 -16.26 2.73 -0.60
CA ASN A 18 -16.65 2.08 -1.86
C ASN A 18 -17.13 3.04 -2.99
N HIS A 19 -17.09 4.36 -2.81
CA HIS A 19 -17.48 5.28 -3.89
C HIS A 19 -16.53 5.18 -5.10
N ALA A 20 -15.21 5.04 -4.91
CA ALA A 20 -14.29 4.87 -6.03
C ALA A 20 -14.51 3.53 -6.76
N ARG A 21 -14.75 2.46 -5.99
CA ARG A 21 -15.06 1.11 -6.50
C ARG A 21 -16.32 1.11 -7.38
N GLU A 22 -17.36 1.82 -6.97
CA GLU A 22 -18.61 1.97 -7.73
C GLU A 22 -18.42 2.83 -8.99
N LEU A 23 -17.72 3.97 -8.89
CA LEU A 23 -17.44 4.85 -10.02
C LEU A 23 -16.65 4.12 -11.12
N VAL A 24 -15.53 3.49 -10.77
CA VAL A 24 -14.63 2.81 -11.71
C VAL A 24 -15.27 1.57 -12.36
N LYS A 25 -16.26 0.97 -11.69
CA LYS A 25 -17.10 -0.08 -12.28
C LYS A 25 -18.03 0.46 -13.38
N GLY A 26 -18.42 1.74 -13.31
CA GLY A 26 -19.30 2.41 -14.26
C GLY A 26 -18.62 3.24 -15.36
N ILE A 27 -17.36 3.68 -15.21
CA ILE A 27 -16.69 4.50 -16.23
C ILE A 27 -16.49 3.76 -17.56
N ASN A 28 -16.44 4.50 -18.67
CA ASN A 28 -15.90 3.98 -19.92
C ASN A 28 -14.36 4.01 -19.88
N VAL A 29 -13.72 2.86 -19.64
CA VAL A 29 -12.25 2.77 -19.57
C VAL A 29 -11.54 3.09 -20.89
N ALA A 30 -12.25 3.20 -22.02
CA ALA A 30 -11.66 3.60 -23.29
C ALA A 30 -11.46 5.13 -23.44
N GLU A 31 -12.01 5.94 -22.52
CA GLU A 31 -11.90 7.40 -22.52
C GLU A 31 -10.72 7.94 -21.70
N TRP A 32 -9.96 7.06 -21.05
CA TRP A 32 -8.91 7.44 -20.08
C TRP A 32 -7.59 6.70 -20.36
N ASP A 33 -6.47 7.40 -20.29
CA ASP A 33 -5.13 6.80 -20.40
C ASP A 33 -4.62 6.22 -19.07
N GLY A 34 -5.23 6.62 -17.94
CA GLY A 34 -4.88 6.16 -16.60
C GLY A 34 -5.85 6.67 -15.51
N ILE A 35 -5.81 6.05 -14.34
CA ILE A 35 -6.57 6.45 -13.14
C ILE A 35 -5.59 6.80 -12.01
N VAL A 36 -5.72 7.97 -11.39
CA VAL A 36 -4.81 8.43 -10.34
C VAL A 36 -5.55 8.56 -9.01
N ALA A 37 -5.19 7.73 -8.02
CA ALA A 37 -5.71 7.79 -6.67
C ALA A 37 -4.93 8.83 -5.84
N VAL A 38 -5.60 9.93 -5.44
CA VAL A 38 -4.99 10.98 -4.59
C VAL A 38 -5.45 10.77 -3.13
N SER A 39 -4.84 9.81 -2.45
CA SER A 39 -5.21 9.37 -1.09
C SER A 39 -4.10 8.51 -0.47
N GLY A 40 -4.46 7.59 0.41
CA GLY A 40 -3.63 6.45 0.80
C GLY A 40 -3.97 5.16 0.05
N ASP A 41 -3.33 4.06 0.44
CA ASP A 41 -3.41 2.76 -0.24
C ASP A 41 -4.86 2.24 -0.42
N GLY A 42 -5.75 2.47 0.57
CA GLY A 42 -7.15 2.02 0.55
C GLY A 42 -8.00 2.56 -0.61
N LEU A 43 -7.71 3.77 -1.13
CA LEU A 43 -8.44 4.28 -2.31
C LEU A 43 -8.03 3.53 -3.58
N LEU A 44 -6.75 3.15 -3.68
CA LEU A 44 -6.26 2.35 -4.81
C LEU A 44 -6.81 0.91 -4.75
N TYR A 45 -6.94 0.34 -3.55
CA TYR A 45 -7.65 -0.93 -3.33
C TYR A 45 -9.10 -0.86 -3.84
N GLU A 46 -9.83 0.23 -3.57
CA GLU A 46 -11.17 0.44 -4.14
C GLU A 46 -11.16 0.49 -5.67
N VAL A 47 -10.25 1.27 -6.28
CA VAL A 47 -10.11 1.41 -7.74
C VAL A 47 -9.84 0.04 -8.40
N LEU A 48 -8.86 -0.71 -7.88
CA LEU A 48 -8.46 -2.01 -8.42
C LEU A 48 -9.59 -3.04 -8.32
N ASN A 49 -10.29 -3.12 -7.18
CA ASN A 49 -11.44 -4.01 -7.04
C ASN A 49 -12.63 -3.54 -7.90
N GLY A 50 -12.78 -2.24 -8.12
CA GLY A 50 -13.75 -1.67 -9.06
C GLY A 50 -13.53 -2.15 -10.49
N LEU A 51 -12.28 -2.14 -10.97
CA LEU A 51 -11.90 -2.69 -12.28
C LEU A 51 -12.14 -4.22 -12.37
N MET A 52 -11.76 -4.96 -11.32
CA MET A 52 -11.87 -6.42 -11.28
C MET A 52 -13.31 -6.96 -11.16
N GLU A 53 -14.25 -6.13 -10.74
CA GLU A 53 -15.67 -6.49 -10.67
C GLU A 53 -16.46 -6.23 -11.96
N ARG A 54 -15.82 -5.70 -13.01
CA ARG A 54 -16.48 -5.43 -14.29
C ARG A 54 -16.63 -6.70 -15.14
N PRO A 55 -17.64 -6.78 -16.03
CA PRO A 55 -17.74 -7.87 -17.00
C PRO A 55 -16.53 -7.98 -17.93
N ASP A 56 -15.91 -6.83 -18.27
CA ASP A 56 -14.74 -6.65 -19.13
C ASP A 56 -13.42 -6.53 -18.32
N TRP A 57 -13.37 -7.08 -17.11
CA TRP A 57 -12.23 -6.92 -16.17
C TRP A 57 -10.86 -7.19 -16.80
N GLU A 58 -10.75 -8.17 -17.72
CA GLU A 58 -9.50 -8.57 -18.36
C GLU A 58 -8.90 -7.45 -19.22
N GLN A 59 -9.74 -6.56 -19.76
CA GLN A 59 -9.29 -5.35 -20.43
C GLN A 59 -9.22 -4.17 -19.46
N ALA A 60 -10.19 -4.04 -18.54
CA ALA A 60 -10.24 -2.92 -17.60
C ALA A 60 -9.03 -2.88 -16.63
N ILE A 61 -8.54 -4.03 -16.14
CA ILE A 61 -7.39 -4.10 -15.23
C ILE A 61 -6.06 -3.68 -15.87
N LYS A 62 -6.01 -3.61 -17.20
CA LYS A 62 -4.85 -3.10 -17.96
C LYS A 62 -4.81 -1.56 -18.01
N MET A 63 -5.81 -0.88 -17.45
CA MET A 63 -5.79 0.55 -17.17
C MET A 63 -4.60 0.87 -16.25
N PRO A 64 -3.65 1.74 -16.64
CA PRO A 64 -2.60 2.20 -15.74
C PRO A 64 -3.20 2.90 -14.53
N VAL A 65 -2.86 2.43 -13.33
CA VAL A 65 -3.22 3.09 -12.07
C VAL A 65 -2.01 3.79 -11.48
N GLY A 66 -2.20 4.99 -10.92
CA GLY A 66 -1.18 5.74 -10.19
C GLY A 66 -1.68 6.11 -8.79
N ILE A 67 -0.73 6.42 -7.89
CA ILE A 67 -1.04 6.90 -6.54
C ILE A 67 -0.25 8.18 -6.24
N LEU A 68 -0.95 9.18 -5.70
CA LEU A 68 -0.36 10.39 -5.14
C LEU A 68 -0.66 10.43 -3.64
N PRO A 69 0.37 10.37 -2.77
CA PRO A 69 0.17 10.16 -1.34
C PRO A 69 -0.40 11.40 -0.65
N SER A 70 -1.62 11.27 -0.14
CA SER A 70 -2.26 12.23 0.77
C SER A 70 -2.94 11.55 1.96
N GLY A 71 -2.80 10.22 2.09
CA GLY A 71 -3.36 9.43 3.18
C GLY A 71 -2.45 9.30 4.40
N SER A 72 -2.87 8.47 5.37
CA SER A 72 -2.03 8.07 6.50
C SER A 72 -1.18 6.83 6.21
N GLY A 73 -1.74 5.84 5.50
CA GLY A 73 -0.99 4.74 4.88
C GLY A 73 -0.68 5.11 3.43
N ASN A 74 0.62 5.14 3.09
CA ASN A 74 1.14 5.49 1.77
C ASN A 74 2.23 4.47 1.35
N ALA A 75 2.00 3.20 1.63
CA ALA A 75 2.97 2.13 1.47
C ALA A 75 3.39 1.94 0.02
N LEU A 76 2.44 1.91 -0.92
CA LEU A 76 2.76 1.77 -2.34
C LEU A 76 3.49 3.01 -2.89
N ALA A 77 3.16 4.21 -2.41
CA ALA A 77 3.87 5.43 -2.79
C ALA A 77 5.34 5.39 -2.32
N GLY A 78 5.60 4.92 -1.09
CA GLY A 78 6.96 4.64 -0.60
C GLY A 78 7.70 3.61 -1.46
N ALA A 79 7.02 2.52 -1.83
CA ALA A 79 7.57 1.50 -2.72
C ALA A 79 7.92 2.05 -4.12
N ILE A 80 7.08 2.90 -4.71
CA ILE A 80 7.34 3.58 -6.00
C ILE A 80 8.57 4.49 -5.90
N ASN A 81 8.62 5.35 -4.87
CA ASN A 81 9.72 6.27 -4.62
C ASN A 81 11.06 5.52 -4.44
N CYS A 82 11.07 4.48 -3.60
CA CYS A 82 12.25 3.63 -3.39
C CYS A 82 12.65 2.85 -4.67
N ASN A 83 11.67 2.31 -5.42
CA ASN A 83 11.93 1.60 -6.67
C ASN A 83 12.58 2.49 -7.74
N ALA A 84 12.30 3.80 -7.71
CA ALA A 84 12.91 4.81 -8.55
C ALA A 84 14.33 5.22 -8.10
N GLY A 85 14.84 4.69 -6.99
CA GLY A 85 16.16 5.02 -6.44
C GLY A 85 16.22 6.36 -5.71
N LEU A 86 15.06 6.93 -5.35
CA LEU A 86 14.97 8.16 -4.56
C LEU A 86 15.11 7.85 -3.06
N GLU A 87 15.56 8.83 -2.28
CA GLU A 87 15.67 8.70 -0.83
C GLU A 87 14.30 8.51 -0.18
N GLN A 88 14.23 7.78 0.93
CA GLN A 88 13.00 7.53 1.67
C GLN A 88 12.56 8.82 2.38
N VAL A 89 11.51 9.45 1.84
CA VAL A 89 10.96 10.73 2.29
C VAL A 89 9.47 10.61 2.64
N LEU A 90 8.92 11.60 3.34
CA LEU A 90 7.54 11.61 3.82
C LEU A 90 6.81 12.91 3.45
N GLY A 91 5.48 12.89 3.59
CA GLY A 91 4.64 14.07 3.43
C GLY A 91 4.78 14.73 2.06
N LEU A 92 5.05 16.05 2.05
CA LEU A 92 5.13 16.84 0.83
C LEU A 92 6.26 16.38 -0.11
N GLU A 93 7.41 15.98 0.43
CA GLU A 93 8.54 15.53 -0.40
C GLU A 93 8.20 14.22 -1.14
N LEU A 94 7.55 13.28 -0.46
CA LEU A 94 7.06 12.05 -1.09
C LEU A 94 6.00 12.35 -2.15
N LEU A 95 5.08 13.27 -1.87
CA LEU A 95 4.07 13.72 -2.84
C LEU A 95 4.70 14.36 -4.08
N LEU A 96 5.73 15.20 -3.92
CA LEU A 96 6.46 15.81 -5.03
C LEU A 96 7.22 14.76 -5.86
N ASN A 97 7.89 13.81 -5.21
CA ASN A 97 8.57 12.70 -5.89
C ASN A 97 7.58 11.84 -6.69
N CYS A 98 6.48 11.40 -6.07
CA CYS A 98 5.44 10.63 -6.75
C CYS A 98 4.76 11.43 -7.88
N ALA A 99 4.56 12.74 -7.71
CA ALA A 99 4.01 13.60 -8.76
C ALA A 99 4.97 13.73 -9.96
N LEU A 100 6.28 13.84 -9.73
CA LEU A 100 7.28 13.86 -10.80
C LEU A 100 7.35 12.53 -11.55
N LEU A 101 7.37 11.41 -10.82
CA LEU A 101 7.36 10.06 -11.39
C LEU A 101 6.08 9.80 -12.20
N LEU A 102 4.93 10.28 -11.71
CA LEU A 102 3.66 10.21 -12.43
C LEU A 102 3.70 11.01 -13.73
N CYS A 103 4.31 12.21 -13.73
CA CYS A 103 4.49 13.01 -14.95
C CYS A 103 5.42 12.36 -15.98
N HIS A 104 6.31 11.45 -15.58
CA HIS A 104 7.11 10.64 -16.51
C HIS A 104 6.28 9.50 -17.15
N ALA A 105 5.11 9.17 -16.59
CA ALA A 105 4.12 8.24 -17.16
C ALA A 105 4.61 6.81 -17.52
N ALA A 106 5.80 6.41 -17.07
CA ALA A 106 6.31 5.05 -17.30
C ALA A 106 5.56 4.03 -16.42
N VAL A 107 5.18 2.90 -17.02
CA VAL A 107 4.24 1.92 -16.44
C VAL A 107 4.93 0.55 -16.27
N THR A 108 4.92 0.04 -15.04
CA THR A 108 5.43 -1.30 -14.69
C THR A 108 4.26 -2.26 -14.45
N PRO A 109 4.37 -3.57 -14.76
CA PRO A 109 3.39 -4.55 -14.30
C PRO A 109 3.28 -4.58 -12.77
N LEU A 110 2.11 -4.94 -12.25
CA LEU A 110 1.84 -5.06 -10.83
C LEU A 110 1.15 -6.39 -10.53
N ASP A 111 1.74 -7.16 -9.63
CA ASP A 111 1.18 -8.37 -9.06
C ASP A 111 -0.01 -8.04 -8.18
N LEU A 112 -1.07 -8.84 -8.31
CA LEU A 112 -2.22 -8.80 -7.41
C LEU A 112 -2.41 -10.18 -6.78
N VAL A 113 -2.72 -10.21 -5.50
CA VAL A 113 -3.12 -11.43 -4.80
C VAL A 113 -4.63 -11.52 -4.80
N ALA A 114 -5.15 -12.60 -5.38
CA ALA A 114 -6.56 -12.97 -5.22
C ALA A 114 -6.74 -13.55 -3.82
N VAL A 115 -7.56 -12.92 -2.99
CA VAL A 115 -7.81 -13.29 -1.60
C VAL A 115 -9.24 -13.81 -1.47
N THR A 116 -9.42 -14.94 -0.78
CA THR A 116 -10.73 -15.54 -0.47
C THR A 116 -10.91 -15.64 1.04
N THR A 117 -12.01 -15.08 1.57
CA THR A 117 -12.37 -15.12 3.01
C THR A 117 -13.32 -16.27 3.36
N ALA A 118 -13.62 -16.45 4.65
CA ALA A 118 -14.42 -17.55 5.17
C ALA A 118 -15.84 -17.66 4.57
N SER A 119 -16.51 -16.53 4.33
CA SER A 119 -17.80 -16.46 3.62
C SER A 119 -17.73 -16.83 2.13
N GLY A 120 -16.52 -17.02 1.58
CA GLY A 120 -16.28 -17.22 0.16
C GLY A 120 -16.33 -15.92 -0.66
N ALA A 121 -16.31 -14.75 -0.01
CA ALA A 121 -16.05 -13.50 -0.70
C ALA A 121 -14.63 -13.50 -1.25
N ARG A 122 -14.46 -12.99 -2.47
CA ARG A 122 -13.18 -12.89 -3.18
C ARG A 122 -12.89 -11.43 -3.48
N CYS A 123 -11.67 -10.98 -3.25
CA CYS A 123 -11.19 -9.65 -3.59
C CYS A 123 -9.74 -9.72 -4.11
N PHE A 124 -9.23 -8.60 -4.62
CA PHE A 124 -7.85 -8.46 -5.08
C PHE A 124 -7.11 -7.48 -4.18
N SER A 125 -5.90 -7.86 -3.80
CA SER A 125 -5.04 -7.15 -2.85
C SER A 125 -3.72 -6.83 -3.54
N CYS A 126 -3.29 -5.58 -3.51
CA CYS A 126 -2.05 -5.13 -4.12
C CYS A 126 -0.91 -4.92 -3.12
N LEU A 127 -1.21 -4.88 -1.81
CA LEU A 127 -0.25 -4.53 -0.77
C LEU A 127 0.04 -5.69 0.18
N SER A 128 -0.97 -6.14 0.95
CA SER A 128 -0.76 -7.13 2.01
C SER A 128 -2.04 -7.80 2.54
N VAL A 129 -1.85 -8.97 3.16
CA VAL A 129 -2.80 -9.57 4.10
C VAL A 129 -2.08 -9.71 5.45
N ALA A 130 -2.65 -9.18 6.52
CA ALA A 130 -2.07 -9.25 7.86
C ALA A 130 -3.02 -9.88 8.89
N TRP A 131 -2.41 -10.41 9.96
CA TRP A 131 -3.07 -10.98 11.13
C TRP A 131 -2.25 -10.78 12.40
N GLY A 132 -2.93 -10.58 13.52
CA GLY A 132 -2.30 -10.39 14.83
C GLY A 132 -1.80 -8.95 15.01
N PHE A 133 -0.56 -8.80 15.52
CA PHE A 133 -0.04 -7.50 15.97
C PHE A 133 -0.21 -6.35 14.96
N ILE A 134 0.07 -6.57 13.67
CA ILE A 134 -0.03 -5.52 12.64
C ILE A 134 -1.49 -5.10 12.45
N SER A 135 -2.41 -6.04 12.23
CA SER A 135 -3.84 -5.75 12.05
C SER A 135 -4.49 -5.11 13.29
N ASP A 136 -4.00 -5.45 14.48
CA ASP A 136 -4.40 -4.78 15.72
C ASP A 136 -3.90 -3.33 15.75
N VAL A 137 -2.67 -3.04 15.30
CA VAL A 137 -2.16 -1.66 15.14
C VAL A 137 -2.95 -0.91 14.06
N ASP A 138 -3.16 -1.49 12.88
CA ASP A 138 -3.86 -0.88 11.74
C ASP A 138 -5.22 -0.32 12.17
N ILE A 139 -6.06 -1.18 12.76
CA ILE A 139 -7.44 -0.82 13.06
C ILE A 139 -7.60 -0.13 14.42
N GLU A 140 -6.84 -0.50 15.47
CA GLU A 140 -6.98 0.22 16.74
C GLU A 140 -6.43 1.66 16.68
N SER A 141 -5.52 1.96 15.74
CA SER A 141 -4.99 3.31 15.54
C SER A 141 -5.88 4.22 14.69
N GLU A 142 -6.96 3.73 14.09
CA GLU A 142 -7.93 4.55 13.33
C GLU A 142 -8.57 5.65 14.19
N LYS A 143 -8.74 5.43 15.50
CA LYS A 143 -9.17 6.48 16.45
C LYS A 143 -8.19 7.66 16.56
N TYR A 144 -6.97 7.50 16.06
CA TYR A 144 -5.91 8.50 15.99
C TYR A 144 -5.63 8.96 14.54
N ARG A 145 -6.55 8.74 13.58
CA ARG A 145 -6.36 9.10 12.15
C ARG A 145 -6.00 10.58 11.92
N HIS A 146 -6.38 11.47 12.84
CA HIS A 146 -5.98 12.88 12.85
C HIS A 146 -4.47 13.12 13.04
N MET A 147 -3.71 12.11 13.49
CA MET A 147 -2.25 12.15 13.62
C MET A 147 -1.50 11.75 12.34
N GLY A 148 -2.22 11.47 11.24
CA GLY A 148 -1.60 10.99 10.00
C GLY A 148 -0.87 9.66 10.21
N ALA A 149 0.33 9.51 9.62
CA ALA A 149 1.15 8.30 9.73
C ALA A 149 1.60 7.99 11.18
N ALA A 150 1.78 9.01 12.03
CA ALA A 150 2.24 8.83 13.42
C ALA A 150 1.29 7.97 14.28
N ARG A 151 0.05 7.77 13.83
CA ARG A 151 -0.91 6.83 14.45
C ARG A 151 -0.37 5.40 14.55
N PHE A 152 0.41 4.94 13.56
CA PHE A 152 0.95 3.59 13.50
C PHE A 152 2.06 3.39 14.55
N THR A 153 2.93 4.39 14.71
CA THR A 153 3.96 4.43 15.75
C THR A 153 3.34 4.41 17.15
N LEU A 154 2.32 5.26 17.39
CA LEU A 154 1.59 5.27 18.65
C LEU A 154 0.86 3.93 18.92
N GLY A 155 0.16 3.40 17.91
CA GLY A 155 -0.50 2.10 17.99
C GLY A 155 0.47 0.96 18.32
N THR A 156 1.63 0.94 17.66
CA THR A 156 2.71 -0.03 17.91
C THR A 156 3.21 0.04 19.35
N LEU A 157 3.44 1.24 19.91
CA LEU A 157 3.85 1.41 21.31
C LEU A 157 2.78 0.90 22.30
N VAL A 158 1.50 1.21 22.04
CA VAL A 158 0.36 0.74 22.86
C VAL A 158 0.21 -0.79 22.80
N ARG A 159 0.35 -1.39 21.61
CA ARG A 159 0.30 -2.85 21.41
C ARG A 159 1.52 -3.57 21.96
N LEU A 160 2.71 -2.97 21.95
CA LEU A 160 3.91 -3.53 22.60
C LEU A 160 3.74 -3.65 24.13
N ALA A 161 3.10 -2.68 24.77
CA ALA A 161 2.79 -2.73 26.20
C ALA A 161 1.78 -3.84 26.53
N SER A 162 0.87 -4.13 25.61
CA SER A 162 -0.24 -5.09 25.71
C SER A 162 -0.12 -6.24 24.70
N MET A 163 1.10 -6.74 24.48
CA MET A 163 1.38 -7.77 23.47
C MET A 163 0.76 -9.12 23.85
N HIS A 164 -0.03 -9.68 22.94
CA HIS A 164 -0.63 -11.01 23.03
C HIS A 164 -0.16 -11.90 21.86
N THR A 165 -0.47 -13.20 21.93
CA THR A 165 -0.24 -14.16 20.86
C THR A 165 -1.54 -14.74 20.34
N TYR A 166 -1.54 -15.20 19.09
CA TYR A 166 -2.69 -15.69 18.36
C TYR A 166 -2.36 -17.11 17.89
N ARG A 167 -3.15 -18.09 18.35
CA ARG A 167 -3.04 -19.49 17.93
C ARG A 167 -3.62 -19.63 16.53
N GLY A 168 -2.91 -20.27 15.62
CA GLY A 168 -3.34 -20.41 14.23
C GLY A 168 -2.65 -21.55 13.49
N ARG A 169 -3.17 -21.88 12.32
CA ARG A 169 -2.51 -22.72 11.34
C ARG A 169 -2.19 -21.91 10.09
N LEU A 170 -0.93 -21.84 9.72
CA LEU A 170 -0.43 -21.18 8.52
C LEU A 170 0.10 -22.25 7.56
N SER A 171 -0.56 -22.42 6.42
CA SER A 171 -0.12 -23.30 5.33
C SER A 171 0.30 -22.47 4.12
N TYR A 172 1.35 -22.86 3.41
CA TYR A 172 1.83 -22.13 2.24
C TYR A 172 2.53 -23.02 1.21
N LEU A 173 2.57 -22.53 -0.02
CA LEU A 173 3.31 -23.12 -1.14
C LEU A 173 4.58 -22.30 -1.42
N PRO A 174 5.77 -22.76 -0.98
CA PRO A 174 7.03 -22.09 -1.26
C PRO A 174 7.27 -21.91 -2.77
N ALA A 175 7.90 -20.82 -3.17
CA ALA A 175 8.42 -20.70 -4.52
C ALA A 175 9.62 -21.67 -4.68
N ALA A 176 9.64 -22.47 -5.75
CA ALA A 176 10.62 -23.55 -5.92
C ALA A 176 12.08 -23.05 -5.88
N ASP A 177 12.33 -21.89 -6.48
CA ASP A 177 13.66 -21.27 -6.58
C ASP A 177 14.10 -20.52 -5.31
N ALA A 178 13.20 -20.33 -4.33
CA ALA A 178 13.49 -19.58 -3.10
C ALA A 178 14.47 -20.29 -2.15
N THR A 179 14.75 -21.58 -2.38
CA THR A 179 15.77 -22.34 -1.62
C THR A 179 17.20 -21.81 -1.81
N ALA A 180 17.41 -20.89 -2.78
CA ALA A 180 18.67 -20.18 -2.97
C ALA A 180 18.95 -19.06 -1.95
N HIS A 181 17.95 -18.58 -1.19
CA HIS A 181 18.15 -17.55 -0.16
C HIS A 181 18.57 -18.14 1.20
N ARG A 182 19.81 -18.66 1.24
CA ARG A 182 20.59 -18.70 2.48
C ARG A 182 20.78 -17.28 3.03
N PRO A 183 20.97 -17.09 4.36
CA PRO A 183 21.23 -15.78 4.93
C PRO A 183 22.42 -15.12 4.23
N ILE A 184 22.23 -13.87 3.80
CA ILE A 184 23.22 -13.15 3.00
C ILE A 184 24.34 -12.63 3.91
N SER A 185 25.28 -13.51 4.26
CA SER A 185 26.60 -13.08 4.68
C SER A 185 27.29 -12.42 3.49
N ARG A 186 27.18 -11.09 3.35
CA ARG A 186 27.99 -10.32 2.39
C ARG A 186 29.45 -10.41 2.82
N SER A 187 30.21 -11.38 2.31
CA SER A 187 31.66 -11.38 2.46
C SER A 187 32.21 -10.17 1.72
N ILE A 188 32.69 -9.17 2.47
CA ILE A 188 33.42 -8.04 1.89
C ILE A 188 34.75 -8.57 1.36
N THR A 189 34.82 -8.78 0.05
CA THR A 189 36.07 -9.12 -0.64
C THR A 189 36.99 -7.91 -0.59
N VAL A 190 37.95 -7.93 0.34
CA VAL A 190 39.01 -6.92 0.40
C VAL A 190 39.87 -7.05 -0.86
N ALA A 191 39.88 -6.02 -1.70
CA ALA A 191 40.75 -5.97 -2.87
C ALA A 191 42.23 -5.92 -2.44
N PRO A 192 43.18 -6.60 -3.14
CA PRO A 192 44.57 -6.76 -2.66
C PRO A 192 45.44 -5.48 -2.60
N ASN A 193 44.88 -4.30 -2.89
CA ASN A 193 45.59 -3.02 -2.89
C ASN A 193 44.80 -2.00 -2.05
N GLY A 194 45.25 -1.77 -0.81
CA GLY A 194 44.50 -1.02 0.22
C GLY A 194 44.32 0.48 -0.06
N ARG A 195 43.37 0.85 -0.92
CA ARG A 195 42.83 2.21 -1.05
C ARG A 195 41.31 2.17 -1.17
N LEU A 196 40.63 2.75 -0.19
CA LEU A 196 39.20 3.01 -0.22
C LEU A 196 38.89 4.15 -1.20
N PRO A 197 37.82 4.08 -2.01
CA PRO A 197 37.30 5.28 -2.67
C PRO A 197 36.69 6.22 -1.62
N LEU A 198 36.97 7.52 -1.76
CA LEU A 198 36.55 8.56 -0.82
C LEU A 198 35.04 8.76 -0.80
N GLN A 199 34.33 8.14 0.14
CA GLN A 199 33.03 8.63 0.61
C GLN A 199 33.25 9.71 1.68
N ARG A 200 32.70 10.91 1.45
CA ARG A 200 32.61 11.96 2.47
C ARG A 200 31.62 11.53 3.56
N LEU A 201 32.11 11.32 4.77
CA LEU A 201 31.29 11.16 5.97
C LEU A 201 30.73 12.51 6.44
N PRO A 202 29.42 12.63 6.69
CA PRO A 202 28.88 13.56 7.67
C PRO A 202 28.97 12.93 9.07
N LEU A 203 29.53 13.68 10.01
CA LEU A 203 29.65 13.28 11.41
C LEU A 203 28.29 13.35 12.14
N HIS A 204 28.04 12.36 12.99
CA HIS A 204 27.24 12.43 14.22
C HIS A 204 26.01 13.36 14.26
N ARG A 205 24.82 12.76 14.29
CA ARG A 205 23.77 13.20 15.23
C ARG A 205 23.03 11.99 15.79
N ALA A 206 23.06 11.86 17.11
CA ALA A 206 22.33 10.82 17.85
C ALA A 206 21.12 11.47 18.53
N LEU A 207 20.03 10.69 18.63
CA LEU A 207 18.95 10.82 19.61
C LEU A 207 18.60 12.25 20.07
N SER A 208 17.85 12.99 19.26
CA SER A 208 16.80 13.95 19.66
C SER A 208 16.22 14.58 18.40
N ASP A 209 14.94 14.36 18.15
CA ASP A 209 13.99 15.34 17.59
C ASP A 209 12.61 14.67 17.43
N MET A 210 11.91 14.51 18.56
CA MET A 210 10.46 14.33 18.56
C MET A 210 9.85 15.70 18.23
N GLY A 211 9.61 15.95 16.94
CA GLY A 211 9.05 17.20 16.43
C GLY A 211 7.61 17.44 16.91
N LEU A 212 7.47 18.01 18.11
CA LEU A 212 6.26 18.71 18.51
C LEU A 212 6.13 20.01 17.69
N CYS A 213 4.87 20.40 17.45
CA CYS A 213 4.53 21.59 16.67
C CYS A 213 5.14 22.87 17.29
N GLU A 214 5.95 23.62 16.53
CA GLU A 214 6.24 25.02 16.81
C GLU A 214 5.46 25.92 15.84
N GLU A 215 4.33 26.46 16.30
CA GLU A 215 3.81 27.71 15.75
C GLU A 215 4.81 28.84 16.06
N ARG A 216 5.42 29.43 15.03
CA ARG A 216 6.23 30.65 15.20
C ARG A 216 5.43 31.89 14.83
N HIS A 217 4.84 32.50 15.86
CA HIS A 217 4.53 33.92 15.84
C HIS A 217 5.80 34.73 15.55
N ALA A 218 5.72 35.67 14.59
CA ALA A 218 6.77 36.65 14.35
C ALA A 218 6.18 38.06 14.24
N PHE A 219 6.47 38.85 15.28
CA PHE A 219 6.54 40.31 15.33
C PHE A 219 5.29 41.20 15.16
N TRP A 220 5.19 42.11 16.13
CA TRP A 220 4.23 43.20 16.26
C TRP A 220 4.90 44.52 15.81
N GLY A 221 4.15 45.43 15.18
CA GLY A 221 4.58 46.83 15.07
C GLY A 221 4.22 47.61 13.80
N ALA A 222 2.95 48.01 13.65
CA ALA A 222 2.51 49.34 13.20
C ALA A 222 0.99 49.36 12.92
N GLU A 223 0.23 50.22 13.60
CA GLU A 223 -1.12 50.62 13.14
C GLU A 223 -1.03 51.64 11.99
N PRO A 224 -2.08 51.73 11.16
CA PRO A 224 -2.72 53.04 11.02
C PRO A 224 -4.26 53.03 11.12
N ALA A 225 -4.78 54.25 11.34
CA ALA A 225 -6.13 54.62 11.77
C ALA A 225 -7.31 54.27 10.82
N PRO A 226 -8.57 54.26 11.31
CA PRO A 226 -9.75 53.83 10.55
C PRO A 226 -10.28 54.89 9.57
N VAL A 227 -10.90 54.43 8.48
CA VAL A 227 -11.51 55.27 7.43
C VAL A 227 -12.91 54.72 7.09
N PRO A 228 -13.96 55.55 6.91
CA PRO A 228 -15.34 55.13 7.14
C PRO A 228 -16.11 54.62 5.91
N CYS A 229 -17.23 53.94 6.16
CA CYS A 229 -18.21 53.53 5.16
C CYS A 229 -18.95 54.71 4.52
N PRO A 230 -19.31 54.60 3.23
CA PRO A 230 -20.54 55.19 2.72
C PRO A 230 -21.41 54.21 1.91
N SER A 231 -22.72 54.43 1.93
CA SER A 231 -23.72 53.76 1.08
C SER A 231 -24.05 54.64 -0.17
N PRO A 232 -25.02 54.30 -1.04
CA PRO A 232 -24.80 53.62 -2.31
C PRO A 232 -25.06 54.49 -3.57
N GLY A 233 -24.45 54.14 -4.71
CA GLY A 233 -24.78 54.75 -6.01
C GLY A 233 -24.04 54.17 -7.24
N SER A 234 -24.80 53.51 -8.12
CA SER A 234 -24.68 53.17 -9.57
C SER A 234 -23.46 53.62 -10.41
N PRO A 235 -23.22 53.05 -11.63
CA PRO A 235 -23.52 51.70 -12.18
C PRO A 235 -22.24 50.97 -12.72
N PRO A 236 -22.29 49.73 -13.24
CA PRO A 236 -21.08 48.96 -13.59
C PRO A 236 -20.62 49.11 -15.06
N PRO A 237 -19.30 49.01 -15.34
CA PRO A 237 -18.79 48.77 -16.70
C PRO A 237 -18.66 47.27 -17.02
N SER A 238 -19.33 46.85 -18.09
CA SER A 238 -19.04 45.70 -18.98
C SER A 238 -18.10 44.58 -18.48
N SER A 239 -18.69 43.42 -18.17
CA SER A 239 -17.98 42.15 -17.97
C SER A 239 -17.44 41.57 -19.28
N ALA A 240 -16.12 41.33 -19.36
CA ALA A 240 -15.55 40.42 -20.35
C ALA A 240 -15.68 38.97 -19.85
N SER A 241 -16.36 38.13 -20.62
CA SER A 241 -16.68 36.75 -20.23
C SER A 241 -15.45 35.83 -20.30
N ILE A 242 -14.95 35.39 -19.15
CA ILE A 242 -14.09 34.20 -19.07
C ILE A 242 -15.02 32.99 -18.88
N LEU A 243 -15.06 32.11 -19.88
CA LEU A 243 -15.83 30.86 -19.80
C LEU A 243 -15.14 29.88 -18.83
N PRO A 244 -15.89 29.22 -17.92
CA PRO A 244 -15.36 28.09 -17.16
C PRO A 244 -15.16 26.87 -18.08
N PRO A 245 -14.27 25.93 -17.71
CA PRO A 245 -14.16 24.65 -18.41
C PRO A 245 -15.47 23.84 -18.31
N PRO A 246 -15.77 22.96 -19.28
CA PRO A 246 -17.04 22.25 -19.33
C PRO A 246 -17.20 21.28 -18.15
N SER A 247 -18.16 21.56 -17.28
CA SER A 247 -18.59 20.66 -16.22
C SER A 247 -19.36 19.48 -16.80
N PHE A 248 -18.72 18.31 -16.90
CA PHE A 248 -19.39 17.06 -17.22
C PHE A 248 -20.19 16.55 -16.02
N SER A 249 -21.52 16.69 -16.08
CA SER A 249 -22.43 16.04 -15.15
C SER A 249 -22.63 14.57 -15.56
N PHE A 250 -22.43 13.65 -14.62
CA PHE A 250 -22.60 12.22 -14.85
C PHE A 250 -24.09 11.84 -14.74
N GLU A 251 -24.81 11.75 -15.86
CA GLU A 251 -26.16 11.16 -15.85
C GLU A 251 -26.07 9.62 -15.89
N PRO A 252 -26.62 8.90 -14.90
CA PRO A 252 -26.70 7.45 -14.96
C PRO A 252 -27.72 7.04 -16.03
N GLY A 253 -27.24 6.38 -17.10
CA GLY A 253 -28.09 5.89 -18.17
C GLY A 253 -29.16 4.89 -17.66
N PRO A 254 -30.35 4.82 -18.28
CA PRO A 254 -31.44 3.98 -17.84
C PRO A 254 -31.17 2.49 -18.14
N GLY A 255 -30.52 1.81 -17.20
CA GLY A 255 -30.36 0.34 -17.21
C GLY A 255 -31.55 -0.35 -16.55
N GLU A 256 -32.31 -1.14 -17.32
CA GLU A 256 -33.33 -2.03 -16.76
C GLU A 256 -32.69 -3.06 -15.82
N LEU A 257 -33.20 -3.15 -14.59
CA LEU A 257 -32.81 -4.18 -13.61
C LEU A 257 -33.53 -5.50 -13.92
N PRO A 258 -32.84 -6.58 -14.31
CA PRO A 258 -33.46 -7.89 -14.40
C PRO A 258 -33.78 -8.40 -12.99
N ALA A 259 -35.05 -8.70 -12.73
CA ALA A 259 -35.51 -9.17 -11.43
C ALA A 259 -35.07 -10.61 -11.13
N GLY A 260 -34.73 -10.88 -9.87
CA GLY A 260 -34.94 -12.18 -9.24
C GLY A 260 -33.99 -13.32 -9.64
N GLY A 261 -32.77 -13.32 -9.11
CA GLY A 261 -31.93 -14.52 -9.10
C GLY A 261 -30.79 -14.42 -8.09
N ALA A 262 -30.84 -15.22 -7.02
CA ALA A 262 -29.75 -15.34 -6.03
C ALA A 262 -28.58 -16.18 -6.58
N GLY A 263 -28.04 -15.80 -7.74
CA GLY A 263 -26.76 -16.30 -8.23
C GLY A 263 -25.63 -15.68 -7.40
N LYS A 264 -24.71 -16.52 -6.90
CA LYS A 264 -23.44 -16.01 -6.37
C LYS A 264 -22.80 -15.13 -7.43
N ALA A 265 -22.61 -13.84 -7.13
CA ALA A 265 -21.92 -12.94 -8.03
C ALA A 265 -20.55 -13.55 -8.38
N ARG A 266 -20.33 -13.83 -9.67
CA ARG A 266 -19.01 -14.24 -10.16
C ARG A 266 -18.09 -13.03 -10.03
N VAL A 267 -17.35 -12.95 -8.94
CA VAL A 267 -16.23 -12.01 -8.82
C VAL A 267 -15.28 -12.29 -9.98
N GLY A 268 -14.92 -11.24 -10.73
CA GLY A 268 -14.07 -11.37 -11.91
C GLY A 268 -12.63 -11.77 -11.58
N GLY A 269 -11.79 -11.77 -12.61
CA GLY A 269 -10.38 -12.13 -12.52
C GLY A 269 -10.04 -13.57 -12.93
N PRO A 270 -8.74 -13.89 -13.02
CA PRO A 270 -8.23 -15.21 -13.42
C PRO A 270 -8.60 -16.31 -12.41
N PRO A 271 -8.57 -17.60 -12.80
CA PRO A 271 -8.83 -18.72 -11.89
C PRO A 271 -7.67 -18.96 -10.90
N ASP A 272 -7.99 -19.34 -9.67
CA ASP A 272 -7.00 -19.60 -8.61
C ASP A 272 -6.48 -21.06 -8.66
N GLU A 273 -5.61 -21.36 -9.63
CA GLU A 273 -5.10 -22.72 -9.90
C GLU A 273 -4.37 -23.42 -8.73
N LEU A 274 -3.83 -22.66 -7.78
CA LEU A 274 -3.08 -23.20 -6.63
C LEU A 274 -3.98 -23.44 -5.41
N LEU A 275 -5.21 -22.92 -5.41
CA LEU A 275 -6.09 -22.88 -4.26
C LEU A 275 -7.19 -23.95 -4.35
N VAL A 276 -7.31 -24.75 -3.30
CA VAL A 276 -8.49 -25.59 -3.06
C VAL A 276 -9.52 -24.81 -2.21
N PRO A 277 -10.81 -25.17 -2.19
CA PRO A 277 -11.79 -24.55 -1.32
C PRO A 277 -11.38 -24.57 0.16
N LEU A 278 -11.74 -23.53 0.93
CA LEU A 278 -11.37 -23.40 2.34
C LEU A 278 -11.79 -24.60 3.22
N GLY A 279 -12.92 -25.25 2.90
CA GLY A 279 -13.40 -26.44 3.61
C GLY A 279 -12.72 -27.77 3.22
N GLN A 280 -11.76 -27.76 2.28
CA GLN A 280 -10.96 -28.93 1.90
C GLN A 280 -9.54 -28.79 2.45
N PRO A 281 -8.85 -29.89 2.81
CA PRO A 281 -7.45 -29.82 3.26
C PRO A 281 -6.55 -29.25 2.15
N VAL A 282 -5.53 -28.48 2.52
CA VAL A 282 -4.51 -28.01 1.57
C VAL A 282 -3.77 -29.18 0.91
N PRO A 283 -3.24 -29.03 -0.31
CA PRO A 283 -2.47 -30.08 -0.98
C PRO A 283 -1.26 -30.53 -0.13
N GLY A 284 -0.96 -31.83 -0.12
CA GLY A 284 0.15 -32.39 0.68
C GLY A 284 1.56 -31.94 0.27
N SER A 285 1.69 -31.15 -0.80
CA SER A 285 2.93 -30.47 -1.20
C SER A 285 3.15 -29.13 -0.49
N TRP A 286 2.14 -28.61 0.23
CA TRP A 286 2.23 -27.36 0.99
C TRP A 286 2.92 -27.59 2.34
N VAL A 287 3.66 -26.59 2.81
CA VAL A 287 4.23 -26.57 4.16
C VAL A 287 3.18 -26.03 5.12
N THR A 288 2.94 -26.72 6.25
CA THR A 288 1.98 -26.31 7.28
C THR A 288 2.68 -26.10 8.62
N VAL A 289 2.41 -24.97 9.26
CA VAL A 289 2.90 -24.60 10.58
C VAL A 289 1.70 -24.26 11.47
N GLU A 290 1.45 -25.05 12.51
CA GLU A 290 0.44 -24.74 13.52
C GLU A 290 1.11 -24.35 14.84
N ASP A 291 0.98 -23.09 15.22
CA ASP A 291 1.77 -22.47 16.29
C ASP A 291 1.03 -21.28 16.93
N ASP A 292 1.66 -20.70 17.93
CA ASP A 292 1.28 -19.39 18.48
C ASP A 292 2.14 -18.31 17.83
N PHE A 293 1.48 -17.32 17.22
CA PHE A 293 2.11 -16.23 16.47
C PHE A 293 1.92 -14.90 17.20
N VAL A 294 2.87 -13.98 17.08
CA VAL A 294 2.67 -12.56 17.38
C VAL A 294 2.03 -11.85 16.18
N LEU A 295 2.49 -12.18 14.97
CA LEU A 295 1.93 -11.70 13.72
C LEU A 295 2.16 -12.68 12.57
N VAL A 296 1.30 -12.59 11.56
CA VAL A 296 1.53 -13.12 10.21
C VAL A 296 1.24 -11.98 9.24
N LEU A 297 2.16 -11.78 8.28
CA LEU A 297 2.10 -10.76 7.25
C LEU A 297 2.47 -11.41 5.92
N ALA A 298 1.52 -11.50 5.00
CA ALA A 298 1.78 -11.75 3.59
C ALA A 298 1.86 -10.40 2.89
N ILE A 299 3.06 -9.95 2.51
CA ILE A 299 3.28 -8.65 1.85
C ILE A 299 3.85 -8.86 0.44
N TYR A 300 3.43 -8.04 -0.52
CA TYR A 300 3.84 -8.16 -1.93
C TYR A 300 4.61 -6.93 -2.42
N GLN A 301 4.56 -5.84 -1.66
CA GLN A 301 5.32 -4.61 -1.91
C GLN A 301 6.46 -4.48 -0.92
N SER A 302 7.45 -3.68 -1.27
CA SER A 302 8.65 -3.54 -0.45
C SER A 302 8.43 -2.75 0.85
N HIS A 303 7.34 -1.97 0.91
CA HIS A 303 6.98 -1.09 2.01
C HIS A 303 5.62 -1.50 2.61
N LEU A 304 5.51 -1.44 3.94
CA LEU A 304 4.24 -1.58 4.69
C LEU A 304 3.65 -0.20 5.07
N GLY A 305 4.46 0.84 4.98
CA GLY A 305 4.17 2.26 5.15
C GLY A 305 5.32 3.04 4.49
N ALA A 306 5.17 4.34 4.23
CA ALA A 306 6.19 5.10 3.50
C ALA A 306 7.56 5.16 4.22
N ASP A 307 7.57 4.93 5.54
CA ASP A 307 8.72 4.83 6.44
C ASP A 307 9.06 3.38 6.85
N LEU A 308 8.34 2.36 6.38
CA LEU A 308 8.47 0.97 6.85
C LEU A 308 8.85 0.03 5.69
N PHE A 309 10.16 -0.12 5.46
CA PHE A 309 10.74 -0.97 4.40
C PHE A 309 10.72 -2.46 4.80
N ALA A 310 9.51 -3.02 4.84
CA ALA A 310 9.19 -4.35 5.38
C ALA A 310 9.66 -5.54 4.51
N ALA A 311 9.83 -5.35 3.20
CA ALA A 311 10.29 -6.41 2.28
C ALA A 311 11.32 -5.87 1.26
N PRO A 312 12.58 -5.62 1.66
CA PRO A 312 13.58 -4.94 0.82
C PRO A 312 13.95 -5.64 -0.49
N PHE A 313 13.57 -6.90 -0.65
CA PHE A 313 13.78 -7.75 -1.81
C PHE A 313 12.61 -7.74 -2.80
N ALA A 314 11.42 -7.24 -2.41
CA ALA A 314 10.20 -7.31 -3.18
C ALA A 314 10.24 -6.42 -4.43
N ARG A 315 9.56 -6.86 -5.49
CA ARG A 315 9.35 -6.10 -6.73
C ARG A 315 7.87 -6.10 -7.07
N PHE A 316 7.44 -5.11 -7.87
CA PHE A 316 6.05 -5.03 -8.31
C PHE A 316 5.57 -6.26 -9.09
N ASP A 317 6.47 -7.01 -9.73
CA ASP A 317 6.14 -8.07 -10.69
C ASP A 317 6.98 -9.36 -10.55
N ASP A 318 7.48 -9.71 -9.36
CA ASP A 318 8.33 -10.91 -9.20
C ASP A 318 7.55 -12.25 -9.14
N GLY A 319 6.23 -12.20 -8.98
CA GLY A 319 5.36 -13.36 -8.89
C GLY A 319 5.35 -14.02 -7.50
N LEU A 320 5.68 -13.27 -6.45
CA LEU A 320 5.86 -13.79 -5.09
C LEU A 320 4.99 -13.09 -4.05
N ILE A 321 4.72 -13.82 -2.99
CA ILE A 321 4.22 -13.31 -1.71
C ILE A 321 5.36 -13.47 -0.72
N HIS A 322 5.78 -12.38 -0.08
CA HIS A 322 6.74 -12.43 1.01
C HIS A 322 5.99 -12.70 2.31
N LEU A 323 5.96 -13.98 2.69
CA LEU A 323 5.27 -14.42 3.90
C LEU A 323 6.23 -14.28 5.09
N CYS A 324 6.02 -13.23 5.86
CA CYS A 324 6.72 -12.92 7.10
C CYS A 324 5.85 -13.28 8.30
N PHE A 325 6.38 -14.03 9.27
CA PHE A 325 5.65 -14.28 10.52
C PHE A 325 6.60 -14.30 11.72
N ILE A 326 6.09 -13.85 12.86
CA ILE A 326 6.83 -13.86 14.12
C ILE A 326 6.16 -14.83 15.07
N LYS A 327 6.91 -15.84 15.51
CA LYS A 327 6.44 -16.83 16.50
C LYS A 327 6.39 -16.25 17.92
N ALA A 328 5.58 -16.87 18.77
CA ALA A 328 5.61 -16.65 20.22
C ALA A 328 7.02 -16.86 20.81
N GLY A 329 7.25 -16.28 21.98
CA GLY A 329 8.54 -16.31 22.69
C GLY A 329 9.48 -15.14 22.38
N ILE A 330 9.22 -14.34 21.33
CA ILE A 330 9.98 -13.11 21.09
C ILE A 330 9.80 -12.13 22.26
N SER A 331 10.90 -11.51 22.72
CA SER A 331 10.82 -10.46 23.73
C SER A 331 10.34 -9.14 23.13
N ARG A 332 9.61 -8.33 23.91
CA ARG A 332 9.15 -6.98 23.49
C ARG A 332 10.33 -6.10 23.01
N ALA A 333 11.48 -6.20 23.67
CA ALA A 333 12.69 -5.48 23.28
C ALA A 333 13.29 -5.97 21.95
N ALA A 334 13.20 -7.26 21.63
CA ALA A 334 13.58 -7.77 20.31
C ALA A 334 12.59 -7.32 19.23
N LEU A 335 11.29 -7.34 19.51
CA LEU A 335 10.26 -6.86 18.58
C LEU A 335 10.40 -5.35 18.29
N VAL A 336 10.73 -4.53 19.29
CA VAL A 336 11.10 -3.11 19.09
C VAL A 336 12.32 -2.97 18.17
N ARG A 337 13.38 -3.77 18.38
CA ARG A 337 14.58 -3.72 17.52
C ARG A 337 14.29 -4.12 16.07
N LEU A 338 13.37 -5.07 15.84
CA LEU A 338 12.91 -5.44 14.50
C LEU A 338 12.17 -4.27 13.84
N PHE A 339 11.20 -3.64 14.52
CA PHE A 339 10.48 -2.50 13.95
C PHE A 339 11.39 -1.29 13.69
N LEU A 340 12.31 -0.96 14.59
CA LEU A 340 13.30 0.11 14.36
C LEU A 340 14.27 -0.19 13.21
N ALA A 341 14.61 -1.46 12.97
CA ALA A 341 15.42 -1.86 11.82
C ALA A 341 14.61 -1.98 10.51
N MET A 342 13.29 -2.11 10.61
CA MET A 342 12.39 -2.11 9.45
C MET A 342 12.34 -0.75 8.76
N GLU A 343 12.55 0.36 9.49
CA GLU A 343 12.71 1.71 8.93
C GLU A 343 13.75 1.79 7.80
N LYS A 344 14.79 0.93 7.87
CA LYS A 344 15.91 0.86 6.92
C LYS A 344 16.02 -0.49 6.21
N GLY A 345 15.04 -1.37 6.36
CA GLY A 345 15.05 -2.73 5.81
C GLY A 345 16.06 -3.71 6.43
N SER A 346 16.83 -3.32 7.44
CA SER A 346 17.90 -4.14 8.04
C SER A 346 17.43 -5.18 9.07
N HIS A 347 16.11 -5.29 9.29
CA HIS A 347 15.55 -6.19 10.30
C HIS A 347 15.80 -7.69 10.03
N PHE A 348 16.01 -8.09 8.77
CA PHE A 348 16.45 -9.45 8.41
C PHE A 348 17.93 -9.74 8.73
N GLU A 349 18.75 -8.72 8.96
CA GLU A 349 20.17 -8.87 9.34
C GLU A 349 20.34 -9.19 10.83
N GLN A 350 19.29 -9.04 11.66
CA GLN A 350 19.36 -9.16 13.12
C GLN A 350 19.33 -10.61 13.66
N GLU A 351 19.45 -11.63 12.79
CA GLU A 351 19.43 -13.08 13.12
C GLU A 351 18.36 -13.46 14.17
N CYS A 352 17.15 -12.90 14.08
CA CYS A 352 16.11 -13.15 15.07
C CYS A 352 15.45 -14.52 14.86
N PRO A 353 15.59 -15.51 15.77
CA PRO A 353 15.10 -16.87 15.56
C PRO A 353 13.56 -17.00 15.57
N HIS A 354 12.85 -15.95 15.99
CA HIS A 354 11.39 -15.91 15.99
C HIS A 354 10.80 -15.33 14.69
N LEU A 355 11.58 -14.55 13.94
CA LEU A 355 11.18 -13.98 12.66
C LEU A 355 11.48 -14.99 11.55
N VAL A 356 10.44 -15.42 10.84
CA VAL A 356 10.57 -16.24 9.64
C VAL A 356 10.10 -15.43 8.45
N HIS A 357 10.88 -15.45 7.37
CA HIS A 357 10.48 -14.99 6.04
C HIS A 357 10.60 -16.16 5.06
N VAL A 358 9.59 -16.33 4.22
CA VAL A 358 9.59 -17.31 3.13
C VAL A 358 8.88 -16.73 1.90
N PRO A 359 9.50 -16.73 0.71
CA PRO A 359 8.80 -16.42 -0.54
C PRO A 359 7.87 -17.57 -0.94
N VAL A 360 6.59 -17.26 -1.16
CA VAL A 360 5.53 -18.24 -1.45
C VAL A 360 4.71 -17.78 -2.67
N ARG A 361 4.04 -18.72 -3.34
CA ARG A 361 3.09 -18.39 -4.44
C ARG A 361 1.63 -18.35 -3.97
N ALA A 362 1.35 -19.05 -2.87
CA ALA A 362 0.03 -19.10 -2.27
C ALA A 362 0.15 -19.39 -0.76
N PHE A 363 -0.85 -18.96 0.00
CA PHE A 363 -0.96 -19.21 1.44
C PHE A 363 -2.42 -19.44 1.85
N ARG A 364 -2.60 -20.08 3.00
CA ARG A 364 -3.85 -20.18 3.76
C ARG A 364 -3.53 -19.97 5.24
N LEU A 365 -4.27 -19.08 5.87
CA LEU A 365 -4.22 -18.83 7.30
C LEU A 365 -5.58 -19.21 7.92
N GLU A 366 -5.54 -20.08 8.91
CA GLU A 366 -6.69 -20.52 9.70
C GLU A 366 -6.50 -20.04 11.16
N PRO A 367 -7.12 -18.90 11.57
CA PRO A 367 -7.09 -18.47 12.95
C PRO A 367 -7.80 -19.48 13.86
N LEU A 368 -7.12 -19.94 14.90
CA LEU A 368 -7.68 -20.84 15.93
C LEU A 368 -8.08 -20.07 17.20
N THR A 369 -7.49 -18.90 17.44
CA THR A 369 -7.99 -17.93 18.45
C THR A 369 -9.40 -17.46 18.07
N ARG A 370 -10.34 -17.46 19.02
CA ARG A 370 -11.77 -17.14 18.79
C ARG A 370 -12.07 -15.72 18.29
N LYS A 371 -11.17 -14.75 18.52
CA LYS A 371 -11.32 -13.34 18.15
C LYS A 371 -9.95 -12.76 17.79
N GLY A 372 -9.95 -11.85 16.83
CA GLY A 372 -8.81 -11.07 16.43
C GLY A 372 -9.20 -10.18 15.26
N ILE A 373 -8.20 -9.64 14.57
CA ILE A 373 -8.39 -8.78 13.40
C ILE A 373 -7.60 -9.38 12.25
N LEU A 374 -8.24 -9.40 11.07
CA LEU A 374 -7.60 -9.63 9.78
C LEU A 374 -7.71 -8.36 8.95
N THR A 375 -6.63 -7.98 8.28
CA THR A 375 -6.61 -6.84 7.34
C THR A 375 -6.14 -7.29 5.95
N VAL A 376 -6.71 -6.67 4.92
CA VAL A 376 -6.33 -6.82 3.51
C VAL A 376 -6.14 -5.42 2.95
N ASP A 377 -4.92 -5.09 2.51
CA ASP A 377 -4.48 -3.73 2.15
C ASP A 377 -4.81 -2.67 3.22
N GLY A 378 -4.75 -3.07 4.50
CA GLY A 378 -5.11 -2.25 5.67
C GLY A 378 -6.60 -2.26 6.03
N GLU A 379 -7.48 -2.67 5.12
CA GLU A 379 -8.93 -2.71 5.34
C GLU A 379 -9.35 -3.96 6.14
N ARG A 380 -10.25 -3.79 7.11
CA ARG A 380 -10.72 -4.91 7.94
C ARG A 380 -11.60 -5.87 7.14
N VAL A 381 -11.27 -7.16 7.17
CA VAL A 381 -12.10 -8.23 6.59
C VAL A 381 -12.75 -9.12 7.65
N GLU A 382 -13.59 -10.04 7.19
CA GLU A 382 -14.20 -11.09 8.01
C GLU A 382 -13.13 -11.93 8.74
N TYR A 383 -13.33 -12.15 10.04
CA TYR A 383 -12.41 -12.94 10.84
C TYR A 383 -12.70 -14.44 10.73
N GLY A 384 -11.80 -15.19 10.11
CA GLY A 384 -11.89 -16.63 9.92
C GLY A 384 -10.80 -17.15 8.98
N PRO A 385 -10.92 -18.38 8.46
CA PRO A 385 -10.00 -18.89 7.44
C PRO A 385 -9.94 -17.97 6.21
N ILE A 386 -8.72 -17.65 5.80
CA ILE A 386 -8.42 -16.78 4.66
C ILE A 386 -7.30 -17.41 3.82
N GLN A 387 -7.37 -17.31 2.51
CA GLN A 387 -6.33 -17.82 1.61
C GLN A 387 -6.09 -16.87 0.46
N GLY A 388 -4.88 -16.89 -0.10
CA GLY A 388 -4.53 -16.07 -1.25
C GLY A 388 -3.51 -16.70 -2.18
N GLN A 389 -3.58 -16.33 -3.46
CA GLN A 389 -2.65 -16.70 -4.53
C GLN A 389 -2.23 -15.45 -5.29
N VAL A 390 -0.95 -15.34 -5.62
CA VAL A 390 -0.43 -14.27 -6.49
C VAL A 390 -0.72 -14.54 -7.97
N HIS A 391 -1.18 -13.50 -8.65
CA HIS A 391 -1.37 -13.43 -10.10
C HIS A 391 -0.40 -12.40 -10.67
N ARG A 392 0.59 -12.90 -11.41
CA ARG A 392 1.76 -12.12 -11.81
C ARG A 392 1.43 -11.07 -12.88
N GLY A 393 1.82 -9.82 -12.66
CA GLY A 393 1.65 -8.71 -13.60
C GLY A 393 0.21 -8.44 -14.01
N LEU A 394 -0.76 -8.73 -13.13
CA LEU A 394 -2.19 -8.67 -13.44
C LEU A 394 -2.69 -7.23 -13.66
N ALA A 395 -2.14 -6.26 -12.92
CA ALA A 395 -2.42 -4.84 -13.06
C ALA A 395 -1.23 -4.07 -13.64
N ARG A 396 -1.41 -2.77 -13.87
CA ARG A 396 -0.38 -1.87 -14.42
C ARG A 396 -0.24 -0.63 -13.55
N LEU A 397 0.94 -0.40 -12.99
CA LEU A 397 1.24 0.68 -12.07
C LEU A 397 2.09 1.76 -12.74
N ILE A 398 1.69 3.02 -12.62
CA ILE A 398 2.49 4.18 -13.01
C ILE A 398 3.60 4.37 -11.96
N THR A 399 4.85 4.14 -12.37
CA THR A 399 6.03 4.15 -11.48
C THR A 399 7.08 5.18 -11.88
N GLY A 400 7.00 5.75 -13.09
CA GLY A 400 7.93 6.75 -13.59
C GLY A 400 9.31 6.25 -13.98
N VAL A 401 9.56 4.93 -13.99
CA VAL A 401 10.86 4.34 -14.33
C VAL A 401 10.75 3.14 -15.28
N ASP A 402 11.22 3.31 -16.52
CA ASP A 402 11.45 2.23 -17.48
C ASP A 402 12.73 1.45 -17.15
N ARG A 403 12.64 0.36 -16.37
CA ARG A 403 13.81 -0.52 -16.12
C ARG A 403 14.37 -1.19 -17.39
N LEU A 404 13.63 -1.17 -18.50
CA LEU A 404 14.03 -1.72 -19.80
C LEU A 404 15.16 -0.95 -20.53
N LYS A 405 15.65 0.18 -20.00
CA LYS A 405 16.74 0.98 -20.60
C LYS A 405 18.09 0.90 -19.87
N ILE A 406 18.23 0.06 -18.85
CA ILE A 406 19.54 -0.21 -18.21
C ILE A 406 20.01 -1.63 -18.56
N ALA A 407 20.17 -1.86 -19.86
CA ALA A 407 20.93 -2.97 -20.41
C ALA A 407 21.76 -2.46 -21.59
N THR A 408 23.03 -2.88 -21.66
CA THR A 408 24.06 -2.50 -22.65
C THR A 408 24.52 -1.04 -22.62
N GLY A 409 25.65 -0.84 -21.93
CA GLY A 409 26.63 0.24 -22.11
C GLY A 409 28.01 -0.34 -21.82
#